data_AF-A0A2E8BCR7-F1
#
_entry.id   AF-A0A2E8BCR7-F1
#
_cell.length_a   1.000
_cell.length_b   1.000
_cell.length_c   1.000
_cell.angle_alpha   90.00
_cell.angle_beta   90.00
_cell.angle_gamma   90.00
#
_symmetry.space_group_name_H-M   'P 1'
#
loop_
_entity.id
_entity.type
_entity.pdbx_description
1 polymer ?
#
loop_
_entity_poly.entity_id
_entity_poly.type
_entity_poly.pdbx_seq_one_letter_code
_entity_poly.pdbx_strand_id
1 'polypeptide(L)'
;ASGTHHVECTLTRLADNYDMHTLVSNDFQIIDDTSNQDDATISVSVDMHPTESWGTVVIDSMDLDSGQEYTLDWMVEDYSSGSPVLMIENDHIWVEGSDGVDSYSLEFHDLSDTTDACITVVFIAGDTELQTVSNVCWASASTSDFDGDGVYDKDDLCPNSPAGSVVQADGCSDSDGDGFDSGYEVDCGSDPNDQQSIPSDVDNDGTCDALDADADDDGYLNEDEVAAGTDPLDSSSKPENRLPTCAVYYSLEVDGIPTTFEGDAAIPALSGVSAQTAVSALIPTTIAVPEGKYYITAHCVDLDGDDITVTVNDITVGPMAGEVSAGAVIEIGEDVDETMDVQITWSDGTDSLTALVTVELNGDNQSLIPGFGAALTIMVLLCAGFILARKDD
;
A
#
# COMPACT_ATOMS: atom_id res chain seq x y z
N ALA A 1 -30.04 -23.11 -61.72
CA ALA A 1 -29.79 -24.43 -62.34
C ALA A 1 -28.39 -24.39 -62.89
N SER A 2 -27.58 -25.42 -62.62
CA SER A 2 -26.23 -25.50 -63.17
C SER A 2 -26.23 -25.47 -64.69
N GLY A 3 -25.20 -24.87 -65.28
CA GLY A 3 -25.03 -24.71 -66.71
C GLY A 3 -24.57 -23.32 -67.13
N THR A 4 -24.49 -23.11 -68.43
CA THR A 4 -24.16 -21.81 -69.03
C THR A 4 -25.42 -20.96 -69.15
N HIS A 5 -25.35 -19.74 -68.64
CA HIS A 5 -26.43 -18.75 -68.65
C HIS A 5 -25.98 -17.48 -69.34
N HIS A 6 -26.94 -16.68 -69.80
CA HIS A 6 -26.72 -15.30 -70.20
C HIS A 6 -27.96 -14.49 -69.81
N VAL A 7 -27.79 -13.19 -69.67
CA VAL A 7 -28.89 -12.26 -69.44
C VAL A 7 -29.40 -11.76 -70.79
N GLU A 8 -30.69 -11.94 -71.03
CA GLU A 8 -31.38 -11.39 -72.20
C GLU A 8 -32.28 -10.24 -71.79
N CYS A 9 -32.09 -9.08 -72.45
CA CYS A 9 -32.92 -7.90 -72.28
C CYS A 9 -33.60 -7.57 -73.61
N THR A 10 -34.94 -7.68 -73.64
CA THR A 10 -35.75 -7.35 -74.82
C THR A 10 -36.44 -6.00 -74.65
N LEU A 11 -36.23 -5.10 -75.61
CA LEU A 11 -36.88 -3.79 -75.68
C LEU A 11 -38.20 -3.94 -76.45
N THR A 12 -39.31 -3.94 -75.71
CA THR A 12 -40.65 -4.01 -76.30
C THR A 12 -41.29 -2.63 -76.39
N ARG A 13 -41.88 -2.31 -77.54
CA ARG A 13 -42.67 -1.08 -77.71
C ARG A 13 -44.07 -1.26 -77.14
N LEU A 14 -44.40 -0.49 -76.10
CA LEU A 14 -45.66 -0.62 -75.37
C LEU A 14 -46.93 -0.35 -76.21
N ALA A 15 -46.84 0.39 -77.31
CA ALA A 15 -48.01 0.77 -78.11
C ALA A 15 -48.67 -0.42 -78.82
N ASP A 16 -47.88 -1.44 -79.18
CA ASP A 16 -48.32 -2.61 -79.93
C ASP A 16 -47.66 -3.92 -79.47
N ASN A 17 -46.92 -3.87 -78.36
CA ASN A 17 -46.20 -4.97 -77.76
C ASN A 17 -45.20 -5.65 -78.73
N TYR A 18 -44.67 -4.87 -79.68
CA TYR A 18 -43.71 -5.34 -80.67
C TYR A 18 -42.28 -5.29 -80.11
N ASP A 19 -41.58 -6.42 -80.14
CA ASP A 19 -40.19 -6.52 -79.70
C ASP A 19 -39.27 -5.86 -80.73
N MET A 20 -38.70 -4.72 -80.36
CA MET A 20 -37.86 -3.91 -81.25
C MET A 20 -36.44 -4.44 -81.34
N HIS A 21 -35.90 -4.94 -80.24
CA HIS A 21 -34.54 -5.42 -80.15
C HIS A 21 -34.31 -6.29 -78.92
N THR A 22 -33.34 -7.19 -79.01
CA THR A 22 -32.91 -8.06 -77.92
C THR A 22 -31.40 -7.94 -77.76
N LEU A 23 -30.96 -7.62 -76.55
CA LEU A 23 -29.55 -7.60 -76.15
C LEU A 23 -29.29 -8.86 -75.34
N VAL A 24 -28.26 -9.62 -75.73
CA VAL A 24 -27.80 -10.80 -75.01
C VAL A 24 -26.42 -10.49 -74.44
N SER A 25 -26.23 -10.71 -73.14
CA SER A 25 -24.93 -10.57 -72.49
C SER A 25 -23.95 -11.65 -72.97
N ASN A 26 -22.70 -11.55 -72.54
CA ASN A 26 -21.81 -12.71 -72.62
C ASN A 26 -22.37 -13.87 -71.79
N ASP A 27 -22.02 -15.08 -72.21
CA ASP A 27 -22.28 -16.29 -71.44
C ASP A 27 -21.44 -16.28 -70.15
N PHE A 28 -22.04 -16.70 -69.05
CA PHE A 28 -21.39 -17.00 -67.78
C PHE A 28 -21.80 -18.40 -67.31
N GLN A 29 -20.93 -19.09 -66.57
CA GLN A 29 -21.26 -20.40 -66.02
C GLN A 29 -21.76 -20.28 -64.59
N ILE A 30 -22.81 -21.04 -64.30
CA ILE A 30 -23.23 -21.38 -62.95
C ILE A 30 -22.88 -22.87 -62.80
N ILE A 31 -21.89 -23.18 -61.97
CA ILE A 31 -21.54 -24.58 -61.67
C ILE A 31 -22.60 -25.13 -60.69
N ASP A 32 -22.91 -26.42 -60.77
CA ASP A 32 -23.80 -27.04 -59.78
C ASP A 32 -23.07 -27.11 -58.45
N ASP A 33 -23.75 -26.76 -57.37
CA ASP A 33 -23.28 -27.11 -56.03
C ASP A 33 -23.41 -28.64 -55.90
N THR A 34 -22.39 -29.36 -56.36
CA THR A 34 -22.26 -30.76 -56.01
C THR A 34 -21.73 -30.81 -54.59
N SER A 35 -22.69 -30.85 -53.66
CA SER A 35 -22.54 -31.36 -52.30
C SER A 35 -21.30 -32.25 -52.15
N ASN A 36 -20.32 -31.80 -51.34
CA ASN A 36 -19.16 -32.54 -50.82
C ASN A 36 -17.90 -32.78 -51.70
N GLN A 37 -17.75 -32.13 -52.85
CA GLN A 37 -16.49 -32.20 -53.63
C GLN A 37 -15.61 -30.96 -53.49
N ASP A 38 -16.09 -29.89 -52.84
CA ASP A 38 -15.22 -28.76 -52.50
C ASP A 38 -14.20 -29.27 -51.46
N ASP A 39 -12.94 -29.38 -51.87
CA ASP A 39 -11.81 -29.76 -51.01
C ASP A 39 -11.26 -28.57 -50.22
N ALA A 40 -11.95 -27.43 -50.28
CA ALA A 40 -11.68 -26.29 -49.43
C ALA A 40 -11.68 -26.68 -47.96
N THR A 41 -10.65 -26.22 -47.25
CA THR A 41 -10.48 -26.46 -45.81
C THR A 41 -10.08 -25.17 -45.11
N ILE A 42 -10.34 -25.15 -43.80
CA ILE A 42 -9.83 -24.09 -42.93
C ILE A 42 -8.88 -24.64 -41.88
N SER A 43 -7.93 -23.80 -41.50
CA SER A 43 -7.15 -23.97 -40.28
C SER A 43 -7.28 -22.71 -39.42
N VAL A 44 -7.40 -22.91 -38.12
CA VAL A 44 -7.51 -21.82 -37.15
C VAL A 44 -6.31 -21.89 -36.24
N SER A 45 -5.60 -20.77 -36.11
CA SER A 45 -4.44 -20.63 -35.23
C SER A 45 -4.59 -19.40 -34.35
N VAL A 46 -3.99 -19.44 -33.17
CA VAL A 46 -4.03 -18.35 -32.20
C VAL A 46 -2.60 -18.00 -31.82
N ASP A 47 -2.30 -16.71 -31.86
CA ASP A 47 -1.04 -16.14 -31.38
C ASP A 47 -1.35 -15.11 -30.29
N MET A 48 -0.89 -15.39 -29.08
CA MET A 48 -1.09 -14.52 -27.91
C MET A 48 0.19 -13.77 -27.62
N HIS A 49 0.10 -12.45 -27.43
CA HIS A 49 1.27 -11.68 -27.07
C HIS A 49 1.62 -11.94 -25.59
N PRO A 50 2.84 -12.40 -25.27
CA PRO A 50 3.18 -12.87 -23.91
C PRO A 50 3.32 -11.77 -22.86
N THR A 51 3.18 -10.51 -23.24
CA THR A 51 3.38 -9.34 -22.36
C THR A 51 2.39 -8.21 -22.61
N GLU A 52 1.49 -8.39 -23.58
CA GLU A 52 0.54 -7.35 -23.96
C GLU A 52 -0.84 -8.00 -24.00
N SER A 53 -1.86 -7.36 -23.45
CA SER A 53 -3.23 -7.89 -23.34
C SER A 53 -3.96 -7.91 -24.71
N TRP A 54 -3.27 -8.35 -25.76
CA TRP A 54 -3.82 -8.57 -27.09
C TRP A 54 -3.43 -9.93 -27.66
N GLY A 55 -4.31 -10.44 -28.51
CA GLY A 55 -4.17 -11.72 -29.19
C GLY A 55 -4.68 -11.64 -30.63
N THR A 56 -4.16 -12.51 -31.49
CA THR A 56 -4.63 -12.63 -32.87
C THR A 56 -5.08 -14.05 -33.14
N VAL A 57 -6.30 -14.19 -33.67
CA VAL A 57 -6.77 -15.45 -34.25
C VAL A 57 -6.72 -15.33 -35.76
N VAL A 58 -5.98 -16.24 -36.40
CA VAL A 58 -5.86 -16.29 -37.85
C VAL A 58 -6.60 -17.52 -38.35
N ILE A 59 -7.53 -17.29 -39.29
CA ILE A 59 -8.27 -18.32 -40.00
C ILE A 59 -7.74 -18.34 -41.43
N ASP A 60 -7.00 -19.39 -41.77
CA ASP A 60 -6.49 -19.60 -43.11
C ASP A 60 -7.40 -20.59 -43.84
N SER A 61 -7.96 -20.16 -44.95
CA SER A 61 -8.80 -20.94 -45.85
C SER A 61 -7.97 -21.35 -47.06
N MET A 62 -8.02 -22.62 -47.45
CA MET A 62 -7.18 -23.20 -48.50
C MET A 62 -8.03 -24.00 -49.49
N ASP A 63 -7.52 -24.18 -50.71
CA ASP A 63 -8.14 -24.95 -51.80
C ASP A 63 -9.52 -24.38 -52.22
N LEU A 64 -9.66 -23.05 -52.22
CA LEU A 64 -10.90 -22.35 -52.56
C LEU A 64 -11.18 -22.31 -54.07
N ASP A 65 -12.44 -22.47 -54.47
CA ASP A 65 -12.89 -22.40 -55.86
C ASP A 65 -13.15 -20.96 -56.34
N SER A 66 -12.48 -20.57 -57.43
CA SER A 66 -12.62 -19.23 -58.02
C SER A 66 -14.08 -18.88 -58.38
N GLY A 67 -14.55 -17.74 -57.87
CA GLY A 67 -15.90 -17.24 -58.10
C GLY A 67 -17.00 -17.87 -57.24
N GLN A 68 -16.65 -18.78 -56.31
CA GLN A 68 -17.53 -19.31 -55.28
C GLN A 68 -17.61 -18.33 -54.10
N GLU A 69 -18.78 -18.21 -53.48
CA GLU A 69 -18.97 -17.47 -52.23
C GLU A 69 -18.71 -18.40 -51.04
N TYR A 70 -17.92 -17.90 -50.11
CA TYR A 70 -17.54 -18.57 -48.87
C TYR A 70 -17.89 -17.69 -47.66
N THR A 71 -18.24 -18.34 -46.57
CA THR A 71 -18.59 -17.71 -45.30
C THR A 71 -17.86 -18.40 -44.14
N LEU A 72 -17.29 -17.61 -43.25
CA LEU A 72 -16.81 -18.02 -41.92
C LEU A 72 -17.76 -17.46 -40.87
N ASP A 73 -18.61 -18.30 -40.30
CA ASP A 73 -19.43 -17.94 -39.13
C ASP A 73 -18.63 -18.29 -37.88
N TRP A 74 -18.30 -17.31 -37.04
CA TRP A 74 -17.47 -17.53 -35.87
C TRP A 74 -18.04 -16.91 -34.60
N MET A 75 -17.75 -17.57 -33.48
CA MET A 75 -18.09 -17.09 -32.14
C MET A 75 -16.96 -17.38 -31.17
N VAL A 76 -16.79 -16.51 -30.18
CA VAL A 76 -15.81 -16.63 -29.10
C VAL A 76 -16.53 -16.62 -27.77
N GLU A 77 -16.23 -17.60 -26.93
CA GLU A 77 -16.80 -17.74 -25.57
C GLU A 77 -15.69 -17.73 -24.52
N ASP A 78 -15.92 -17.08 -23.38
CA ASP A 78 -15.05 -17.10 -22.19
C ASP A 78 -15.50 -18.16 -21.19
N TYR A 79 -14.57 -19.00 -20.74
CA TYR A 79 -14.78 -20.13 -19.83
C TYR A 79 -14.29 -19.86 -18.40
N SER A 80 -13.77 -18.66 -18.10
CA SER A 80 -13.22 -18.26 -16.79
C SER A 80 -14.15 -18.50 -15.59
N SER A 81 -15.48 -18.38 -15.78
CA SER A 81 -16.49 -18.47 -14.71
C SER A 81 -17.21 -19.83 -14.62
N GLY A 82 -16.72 -20.86 -15.33
CA GLY A 82 -17.28 -22.22 -15.33
C GLY A 82 -18.57 -22.41 -16.15
N SER A 83 -19.27 -21.33 -16.53
CA SER A 83 -20.28 -21.34 -17.59
C SER A 83 -19.80 -20.46 -18.76
N PRO A 84 -19.83 -20.95 -20.01
CA PRO A 84 -19.34 -20.17 -21.14
C PRO A 84 -20.16 -18.89 -21.33
N VAL A 85 -19.46 -17.76 -21.45
CA VAL A 85 -20.04 -16.43 -21.72
C VAL A 85 -19.64 -16.00 -23.13
N LEU A 86 -20.61 -15.76 -24.00
CA LEU A 86 -20.35 -15.25 -25.35
C LEU A 86 -19.67 -13.86 -25.28
N MET A 87 -18.46 -13.75 -25.81
CA MET A 87 -17.70 -12.51 -25.90
C MET A 87 -18.06 -11.73 -27.16
N ILE A 88 -18.00 -12.41 -28.30
CA ILE A 88 -18.23 -11.83 -29.63
C ILE A 88 -18.60 -12.92 -30.63
N GLU A 89 -19.48 -12.61 -31.57
CA GLU A 89 -19.81 -13.43 -32.73
C GLU A 89 -19.93 -12.55 -33.96
N ASN A 90 -19.53 -13.06 -35.11
CA ASN A 90 -19.72 -12.39 -36.40
C ASN A 90 -19.53 -13.37 -37.57
N ASP A 91 -19.76 -12.87 -38.78
CA ASP A 91 -19.45 -13.57 -40.02
C ASP A 91 -18.36 -12.87 -40.84
N HIS A 92 -17.69 -13.63 -41.70
CA HIS A 92 -16.86 -13.11 -42.79
C HIS A 92 -17.29 -13.76 -44.11
N ILE A 93 -17.83 -12.96 -45.02
CA ILE A 93 -18.33 -13.41 -46.32
C ILE A 93 -17.47 -12.81 -47.43
N TRP A 94 -16.98 -13.64 -48.34
CA TRP A 94 -16.25 -13.21 -49.53
C TRP A 94 -16.52 -14.11 -50.73
N VAL A 95 -16.17 -13.61 -51.91
CA VAL A 95 -16.16 -14.42 -53.14
C VAL A 95 -14.71 -14.65 -53.51
N GLU A 96 -14.34 -15.92 -53.67
CA GLU A 96 -12.96 -16.29 -53.90
C GLU A 96 -12.44 -15.74 -55.24
N GLY A 97 -11.20 -15.25 -55.18
CA GLY A 97 -10.44 -14.72 -56.30
C GLY A 97 -9.91 -15.81 -57.22
N SER A 98 -8.59 -15.92 -57.35
CA SER A 98 -7.95 -16.86 -58.30
C SER A 98 -6.73 -17.58 -57.71
N ASP A 99 -6.45 -17.29 -56.45
CA ASP A 99 -5.31 -17.72 -55.66
C ASP A 99 -5.64 -18.94 -54.79
N GLY A 100 -6.93 -19.23 -54.57
CA GLY A 100 -7.40 -20.44 -53.91
C GLY A 100 -7.09 -20.46 -52.41
N VAL A 101 -6.76 -19.31 -51.83
CA VAL A 101 -6.37 -19.15 -50.43
C VAL A 101 -6.86 -17.78 -49.95
N ASP A 102 -7.45 -17.74 -48.76
CA ASP A 102 -7.81 -16.51 -48.07
C ASP A 102 -7.34 -16.58 -46.61
N SER A 103 -6.94 -15.44 -46.03
CA SER A 103 -6.52 -15.36 -44.63
C SER A 103 -7.26 -14.23 -43.94
N TYR A 104 -8.03 -14.59 -42.92
CA TYR A 104 -8.82 -13.66 -42.12
C TYR A 104 -8.27 -13.60 -40.70
N SER A 105 -7.97 -12.39 -40.23
CA SER A 105 -7.33 -12.15 -38.95
C SER A 105 -8.27 -11.39 -38.02
N LEU A 106 -8.52 -11.95 -36.84
CA LEU A 106 -9.27 -11.34 -35.76
C LEU A 106 -8.30 -10.83 -34.71
N GLU A 107 -8.29 -9.52 -34.50
CA GLU A 107 -7.49 -8.90 -33.45
C GLU A 107 -8.34 -8.67 -32.19
N PHE A 108 -7.87 -9.18 -31.07
CA PHE A 108 -8.45 -8.95 -29.75
C PHE A 108 -7.54 -8.01 -28.99
N HIS A 109 -7.97 -6.76 -28.83
CA HIS A 109 -7.31 -5.76 -28.00
C HIS A 109 -8.03 -5.72 -26.65
N ASP A 110 -7.27 -5.61 -25.55
CA ASP A 110 -7.78 -5.47 -24.18
C ASP A 110 -8.54 -6.71 -23.66
N LEU A 111 -7.97 -7.91 -23.83
CA LEU A 111 -8.48 -9.10 -23.15
C LEU A 111 -8.27 -8.95 -21.64
N SER A 112 -9.27 -9.32 -20.83
CA SER A 112 -9.10 -9.39 -19.38
C SER A 112 -8.02 -10.39 -19.04
N ASP A 113 -7.26 -10.13 -17.98
CA ASP A 113 -6.17 -11.01 -17.57
C ASP A 113 -6.67 -12.38 -17.10
N THR A 114 -7.95 -12.44 -16.70
CA THR A 114 -8.67 -13.67 -16.35
C THR A 114 -9.33 -14.40 -17.52
N THR A 115 -9.22 -13.92 -18.75
CA THR A 115 -9.93 -14.50 -19.91
C THR A 115 -9.38 -15.88 -20.29
N ASP A 116 -10.29 -16.86 -20.40
CA ASP A 116 -10.05 -18.19 -20.99
C ASP A 116 -10.99 -18.37 -22.19
N ALA A 117 -10.56 -17.88 -23.35
CA ALA A 117 -11.41 -17.77 -24.54
C ALA A 117 -11.25 -18.97 -25.47
N CYS A 118 -12.35 -19.43 -26.06
CA CYS A 118 -12.34 -20.43 -27.12
C CYS A 118 -13.13 -19.94 -28.34
N ILE A 119 -12.56 -20.08 -29.54
CA ILE A 119 -13.25 -19.79 -30.80
C ILE A 119 -13.85 -21.07 -31.39
N THR A 120 -15.04 -20.92 -31.96
CA THR A 120 -15.66 -21.86 -32.88
C THR A 120 -15.88 -21.17 -34.22
N VAL A 121 -15.49 -21.82 -35.31
CA VAL A 121 -15.61 -21.33 -36.69
C VAL A 121 -16.33 -22.39 -37.51
N VAL A 122 -17.42 -22.00 -38.17
CA VAL A 122 -18.18 -22.80 -39.13
C VAL A 122 -17.89 -22.25 -40.52
N PHE A 123 -17.29 -23.07 -41.37
CA PHE A 123 -16.92 -22.72 -42.73
C PHE A 123 -17.96 -23.26 -43.71
N ILE A 124 -18.49 -22.36 -44.53
CA ILE A 124 -19.66 -22.60 -45.39
C ILE A 124 -19.33 -22.15 -46.81
N ALA A 125 -19.70 -22.95 -47.80
CA ALA A 125 -19.71 -22.56 -49.21
C ALA A 125 -21.16 -22.51 -49.71
N GLY A 126 -21.62 -21.32 -50.12
CA GLY A 126 -23.03 -21.09 -50.42
C GLY A 126 -23.95 -21.43 -49.24
N ASP A 127 -24.74 -22.50 -49.38
CA ASP A 127 -25.66 -22.98 -48.32
C ASP A 127 -25.14 -24.25 -47.60
N THR A 128 -23.93 -24.71 -47.93
CA THR A 128 -23.38 -26.00 -47.46
C THR A 128 -22.25 -25.78 -46.45
N GLU A 129 -22.41 -26.29 -45.22
CA GLU A 129 -21.33 -26.37 -44.23
C GLU A 129 -20.27 -27.37 -44.69
N LEU A 130 -19.03 -26.89 -44.85
CA LEU A 130 -17.88 -27.70 -45.27
C LEU A 130 -17.12 -28.25 -44.05
N GLN A 131 -16.85 -27.39 -43.07
CA GLN A 131 -16.03 -27.74 -41.90
C GLN A 131 -16.43 -26.90 -40.69
N THR A 132 -16.42 -27.51 -39.51
CA THR A 132 -16.48 -26.79 -38.24
C THR A 132 -15.19 -27.03 -37.46
N VAL A 133 -14.52 -25.97 -37.04
CA VAL A 133 -13.35 -25.99 -36.15
C VAL A 133 -13.77 -25.39 -34.82
N SER A 134 -13.65 -26.15 -33.73
CA SER A 134 -14.04 -25.73 -32.39
C SER A 134 -12.99 -26.11 -31.36
N ASN A 135 -13.13 -25.56 -30.14
CA ASN A 135 -12.19 -25.76 -29.02
C ASN A 135 -10.76 -25.28 -29.33
N VAL A 136 -10.65 -24.23 -30.15
CA VAL A 136 -9.37 -23.53 -30.34
C VAL A 136 -9.32 -22.45 -29.27
N CYS A 137 -8.65 -22.77 -28.16
CA CYS A 137 -8.68 -21.97 -26.93
C CYS A 137 -7.36 -21.27 -26.65
N TRP A 138 -7.45 -20.10 -26.02
CA TRP A 138 -6.32 -19.32 -25.53
C TRP A 138 -6.69 -18.62 -24.22
N ALA A 139 -5.72 -18.59 -23.31
CA ALA A 139 -5.79 -17.76 -22.12
C ALA A 139 -5.06 -16.44 -22.38
N SER A 140 -5.50 -15.36 -21.72
CA SER A 140 -4.68 -14.15 -21.63
C SER A 140 -3.33 -14.48 -20.98
N ALA A 141 -2.25 -13.97 -21.57
CA ALA A 141 -0.88 -14.19 -21.09
C ALA A 141 -0.31 -12.95 -20.39
N SER A 142 -1.18 -12.04 -19.92
CA SER A 142 -0.75 -10.83 -19.23
C SER A 142 0.11 -11.15 -18.01
N THR A 143 1.16 -10.35 -17.83
CA THR A 143 2.02 -10.34 -16.64
C THR A 143 1.73 -9.10 -15.79
N SER A 144 0.53 -8.53 -15.91
CA SER A 144 0.07 -7.46 -15.02
C SER A 144 -0.10 -8.01 -13.60
N ASP A 145 0.23 -7.15 -12.66
CA ASP A 145 0.15 -7.36 -11.21
C ASP A 145 -0.26 -5.97 -10.68
N PHE A 146 -1.56 -5.77 -10.53
CA PHE A 146 -2.16 -4.46 -10.33
C PHE A 146 -1.85 -3.89 -8.95
N ASP A 147 -1.83 -4.74 -7.92
CA ASP A 147 -1.56 -4.34 -6.54
C ASP A 147 -0.08 -4.55 -6.14
N GLY A 148 0.71 -5.26 -6.96
CA GLY A 148 2.16 -5.38 -6.81
C GLY A 148 2.56 -6.35 -5.71
N ASP A 149 1.72 -7.33 -5.39
CA ASP A 149 1.97 -8.33 -4.35
C ASP A 149 2.87 -9.49 -4.83
N GLY A 150 3.13 -9.58 -6.13
CA GLY A 150 3.97 -10.58 -6.77
C GLY A 150 3.20 -11.77 -7.36
N VAL A 151 1.87 -11.77 -7.28
CA VAL A 151 0.96 -12.69 -7.98
C VAL A 151 0.33 -11.93 -9.14
N TYR A 152 0.35 -12.50 -10.35
CA TYR A 152 -0.24 -11.83 -11.50
C TYR A 152 -1.77 -11.80 -11.39
N ASP A 153 -2.41 -10.74 -11.89
CA ASP A 153 -3.87 -10.49 -11.82
C ASP A 153 -4.72 -11.71 -12.27
N LYS A 154 -4.17 -12.54 -13.16
CA LYS A 154 -4.81 -13.76 -13.66
C LYS A 154 -4.84 -14.93 -12.68
N ASP A 155 -3.85 -14.98 -11.77
CA ASP A 155 -3.66 -16.02 -10.76
C ASP A 155 -4.05 -15.53 -9.35
N ASP A 156 -4.40 -14.25 -9.23
CA ASP A 156 -4.71 -13.56 -7.97
C ASP A 156 -6.21 -13.60 -7.64
N LEU A 157 -6.56 -14.18 -6.50
CA LEU A 157 -7.91 -14.23 -5.93
C LEU A 157 -8.23 -12.99 -5.07
N CYS A 158 -7.21 -12.25 -4.66
CA CYS A 158 -7.24 -11.10 -3.77
C CYS A 158 -6.66 -9.85 -4.46
N PRO A 159 -7.36 -9.27 -5.46
CA PRO A 159 -6.86 -8.22 -6.38
C PRO A 159 -6.57 -6.84 -5.76
N ASN A 160 -6.58 -6.73 -4.44
CA ASN A 160 -6.25 -5.51 -3.70
C ASN A 160 -5.48 -5.84 -2.43
N SER A 161 -4.63 -6.85 -2.47
CA SER A 161 -3.67 -7.16 -1.42
C SER A 161 -2.78 -5.95 -1.17
N PRO A 162 -2.47 -5.61 0.09
CA PRO A 162 -1.60 -4.48 0.35
C PRO A 162 -0.23 -4.70 -0.32
N ALA A 163 0.21 -3.71 -1.11
CA ALA A 163 1.48 -3.80 -1.83
C ALA A 163 2.64 -4.12 -0.87
N GLY A 164 3.35 -5.22 -1.13
CA GLY A 164 4.45 -5.70 -0.30
C GLY A 164 4.07 -6.57 0.89
N SER A 165 2.78 -6.89 1.08
CA SER A 165 2.35 -7.97 1.96
C SER A 165 2.93 -9.31 1.50
N VAL A 166 3.16 -10.21 2.45
CA VAL A 166 3.55 -11.59 2.11
C VAL A 166 2.29 -12.35 1.78
N VAL A 167 2.03 -12.51 0.48
CA VAL A 167 0.86 -13.22 -0.03
C VAL A 167 1.17 -14.68 -0.35
N GLN A 168 0.12 -15.50 -0.34
CA GLN A 168 0.17 -16.88 -0.80
C GLN A 168 0.17 -16.97 -2.34
N ALA A 169 0.19 -18.20 -2.87
CA ALA A 169 0.20 -18.44 -4.31
C ALA A 169 -1.10 -17.99 -5.03
N ASP A 170 -2.15 -17.73 -4.27
CA ASP A 170 -3.43 -17.20 -4.73
C ASP A 170 -3.57 -15.69 -4.51
N GLY A 171 -2.48 -14.99 -4.14
CA GLY A 171 -2.45 -13.54 -3.92
C GLY A 171 -3.08 -13.10 -2.61
N CYS A 172 -3.58 -14.01 -1.77
CA CYS A 172 -4.19 -13.64 -0.51
C CYS A 172 -3.16 -13.59 0.65
N SER A 173 -3.25 -12.55 1.47
CA SER A 173 -2.46 -12.36 2.70
C SER A 173 -3.12 -12.95 3.96
N ASP A 174 -4.43 -13.19 3.90
CA ASP A 174 -5.24 -13.84 4.92
C ASP A 174 -5.52 -15.29 4.48
N SER A 175 -4.87 -16.23 5.13
CA SER A 175 -4.80 -17.62 4.72
C SER A 175 -6.05 -18.44 5.07
N ASP A 176 -6.79 -18.04 6.11
CA ASP A 176 -7.98 -18.76 6.59
C ASP A 176 -9.28 -17.95 6.48
N GLY A 177 -9.19 -16.69 6.09
CA GLY A 177 -10.31 -15.82 5.76
C GLY A 177 -11.03 -15.30 7.00
N ASP A 178 -10.35 -15.10 8.13
CA ASP A 178 -10.92 -14.54 9.35
C ASP A 178 -10.85 -13.00 9.42
N GLY A 179 -10.14 -12.37 8.48
CA GLY A 179 -9.98 -10.93 8.35
C GLY A 179 -8.65 -10.38 8.88
N PHE A 180 -7.72 -11.23 9.32
CA PHE A 180 -6.39 -10.83 9.77
C PHE A 180 -5.30 -11.29 8.78
N ASP A 181 -4.27 -10.47 8.62
CA ASP A 181 -3.11 -10.83 7.79
C ASP A 181 -2.31 -11.94 8.49
N SER A 182 -1.93 -12.98 7.77
CA SER A 182 -1.25 -14.13 8.36
C SER A 182 0.11 -13.80 8.97
N GLY A 183 0.78 -12.73 8.51
CA GLY A 183 1.97 -12.19 9.16
C GLY A 183 1.63 -11.53 10.50
N TYR A 184 0.58 -10.73 10.54
CA TYR A 184 0.06 -10.11 11.76
C TYR A 184 -0.37 -11.17 12.79
N GLU A 185 -1.07 -12.22 12.36
CA GLU A 185 -1.47 -13.34 13.21
C GLU A 185 -0.29 -14.04 13.88
N VAL A 186 0.79 -14.30 13.12
CA VAL A 186 2.01 -14.90 13.64
C VAL A 186 2.65 -14.01 14.70
N ASP A 187 2.69 -12.69 14.47
CA ASP A 187 3.24 -11.72 15.43
C ASP A 187 2.36 -11.62 16.69
N CYS A 188 1.04 -11.77 16.54
CA CYS A 188 0.06 -11.78 17.63
C CYS A 188 -0.11 -13.14 18.33
N GLY A 189 0.53 -14.20 17.82
CA GLY A 189 0.49 -15.55 18.40
C GLY A 189 -0.80 -16.34 18.13
N SER A 190 -1.60 -15.93 17.14
CA SER A 190 -2.73 -16.70 16.62
C SER A 190 -2.30 -17.68 15.53
N ASP A 191 -3.13 -18.70 15.21
CA ASP A 191 -2.86 -19.68 14.16
C ASP A 191 -3.41 -19.20 12.81
N PRO A 192 -2.56 -18.83 11.84
CA PRO A 192 -2.97 -18.28 10.55
C PRO A 192 -3.63 -19.29 9.61
N ASN A 193 -3.98 -20.49 10.08
CA ASN A 193 -4.67 -21.50 9.27
C ASN A 193 -5.93 -22.00 9.98
N ASP A 194 -6.37 -21.33 11.04
CA ASP A 194 -7.58 -21.64 11.77
C ASP A 194 -8.42 -20.39 11.97
N GLN A 195 -9.47 -20.26 11.15
CA GLN A 195 -10.42 -19.14 11.15
C GLN A 195 -11.09 -18.81 12.50
N GLN A 196 -10.93 -19.66 13.52
CA GLN A 196 -11.42 -19.43 14.88
C GLN A 196 -10.35 -18.85 15.83
N SER A 197 -9.11 -18.83 15.38
CA SER A 197 -7.96 -18.33 16.12
C SER A 197 -7.66 -16.90 15.68
N ILE A 198 -8.45 -15.94 16.16
CA ILE A 198 -8.20 -14.51 15.91
C ILE A 198 -7.21 -13.92 16.93
N PRO A 199 -6.40 -12.91 16.55
CA PRO A 199 -5.65 -12.07 17.49
C PRO A 199 -6.54 -11.50 18.60
N SER A 200 -6.04 -11.50 19.84
CA SER A 200 -6.72 -10.85 20.97
C SER A 200 -6.37 -9.36 21.01
N ASP A 201 -7.36 -8.51 21.28
CA ASP A 201 -7.28 -7.05 21.31
C ASP A 201 -8.30 -6.54 22.35
N VAL A 202 -7.84 -6.34 23.59
CA VAL A 202 -8.67 -6.07 24.76
C VAL A 202 -9.30 -4.68 24.72
N ASP A 203 -8.55 -3.66 24.31
CA ASP A 203 -8.98 -2.27 24.27
C ASP A 203 -9.59 -1.86 22.90
N ASN A 204 -9.41 -2.67 21.86
CA ASN A 204 -9.88 -2.48 20.48
C ASN A 204 -9.27 -1.24 19.81
N ASP A 205 -8.01 -0.93 20.10
CA ASP A 205 -7.27 0.16 19.46
C ASP A 205 -6.72 -0.21 18.06
N GLY A 206 -6.73 -1.51 17.74
CA GLY A 206 -6.25 -2.08 16.49
C GLY A 206 -4.88 -2.75 16.59
N THR A 207 -4.26 -2.74 17.76
CA THR A 207 -3.03 -3.47 18.10
C THR A 207 -3.40 -4.66 18.96
N CYS A 208 -2.89 -5.85 18.64
CA CYS A 208 -3.17 -7.02 19.45
C CYS A 208 -2.41 -6.96 20.78
N ASP A 209 -2.95 -7.60 21.82
CA ASP A 209 -2.40 -7.61 23.19
C ASP A 209 -0.90 -7.98 23.25
N ALA A 210 -0.43 -8.81 22.32
CA ALA A 210 0.95 -9.27 22.25
C ALA A 210 1.93 -8.21 21.71
N LEU A 211 1.44 -7.25 20.92
CA LEU A 211 2.20 -6.14 20.33
C LEU A 211 1.89 -4.80 20.99
N ASP A 212 0.86 -4.74 21.83
CA ASP A 212 0.48 -3.57 22.58
C ASP A 212 1.37 -3.35 23.81
N ALA A 213 1.70 -2.08 24.07
CA ALA A 213 2.44 -1.65 25.24
C ALA A 213 1.53 -1.39 26.47
N ASP A 214 0.24 -1.10 26.26
CA ASP A 214 -0.80 -0.83 27.28
C ASP A 214 -2.11 -1.49 26.80
N ALA A 215 -2.20 -2.82 26.94
CA ALA A 215 -3.18 -3.63 26.22
C ALA A 215 -4.64 -3.40 26.67
N ASP A 216 -4.85 -2.71 27.79
CA ASP A 216 -6.18 -2.41 28.32
C ASP A 216 -6.50 -0.90 28.39
N ASP A 217 -5.66 -0.06 27.78
CA ASP A 217 -5.72 1.42 27.69
C ASP A 217 -6.05 2.08 29.04
N ASP A 218 -5.39 1.59 30.08
CA ASP A 218 -5.70 1.97 31.44
C ASP A 218 -4.72 3.02 31.99
N GLY A 219 -3.69 3.34 31.19
CA GLY A 219 -2.66 4.33 31.41
C GLY A 219 -1.41 3.77 32.08
N TYR A 220 -1.24 2.46 32.08
CA TYR A 220 -0.11 1.73 32.65
C TYR A 220 0.46 0.76 31.62
N LEU A 221 1.79 0.74 31.50
CA LEU A 221 2.41 -0.17 30.53
C LEU A 221 2.32 -1.61 31.04
N ASN A 222 2.11 -2.56 30.12
CA ASN A 222 2.08 -3.99 30.38
C ASN A 222 3.29 -4.47 31.20
N GLU A 223 4.48 -3.90 30.93
CA GLU A 223 5.70 -4.21 31.67
C GLU A 223 5.67 -3.75 33.14
N ASP A 224 5.03 -2.61 33.41
CA ASP A 224 4.90 -2.04 34.75
C ASP A 224 3.90 -2.81 35.60
N GLU A 225 2.81 -3.25 34.99
CA GLU A 225 1.78 -4.04 35.64
C GLU A 225 2.25 -5.44 36.00
N VAL A 226 2.93 -6.12 35.07
CA VAL A 226 3.58 -7.41 35.36
C VAL A 226 4.58 -7.27 36.50
N ALA A 227 5.30 -6.14 36.58
CA ALA A 227 6.22 -5.87 37.68
C ALA A 227 5.50 -5.62 39.01
N ALA A 228 4.38 -4.89 38.98
CA ALA A 228 3.51 -4.63 40.14
C ALA A 228 2.68 -5.84 40.58
N GLY A 229 2.60 -6.87 39.75
CA GLY A 229 1.78 -8.06 39.97
C GLY A 229 0.29 -7.84 39.72
N THR A 230 -0.03 -6.83 38.91
CA THR A 230 -1.38 -6.57 38.38
C THR A 230 -1.56 -7.24 37.01
N ASP A 231 -2.79 -7.28 36.51
CA ASP A 231 -3.18 -7.98 35.27
C ASP A 231 -3.24 -6.99 34.09
N PRO A 232 -2.33 -7.07 33.10
CA PRO A 232 -2.24 -6.14 31.97
C PRO A 232 -3.40 -6.18 30.96
N LEU A 233 -4.38 -7.04 31.20
CA LEU A 233 -5.54 -7.25 30.34
C LEU A 233 -6.85 -6.87 31.07
N ASP A 234 -6.74 -6.21 32.22
CA ASP A 234 -7.87 -5.80 33.05
C ASP A 234 -7.67 -4.37 33.54
N SER A 235 -8.29 -3.42 32.82
CA SER A 235 -8.23 -1.98 33.13
C SER A 235 -8.65 -1.55 34.55
N SER A 236 -9.21 -2.48 35.34
CA SER A 236 -9.55 -2.27 36.75
C SER A 236 -8.47 -2.76 37.72
N SER A 237 -7.50 -3.54 37.24
CA SER A 237 -6.37 -4.08 37.95
C SER A 237 -5.16 -3.16 37.82
N LYS A 238 -5.19 -2.01 38.50
CA LYS A 238 -4.09 -1.04 38.47
C LYS A 238 -3.11 -1.21 39.62
N PRO A 239 -1.82 -0.88 39.44
CA PRO A 239 -0.90 -0.70 40.54
C PRO A 239 -1.46 0.27 41.60
N GLU A 240 -1.37 -0.06 42.89
CA GLU A 240 -1.98 0.75 43.97
C GLU A 240 -1.27 2.10 44.22
N ASN A 241 -0.03 2.29 43.72
CA ASN A 241 0.78 3.50 43.93
C ASN A 241 1.88 3.59 42.87
N ARG A 242 1.92 4.64 42.05
CA ARG A 242 3.06 4.94 41.18
C ARG A 242 3.99 5.96 41.83
N LEU A 243 5.29 5.72 41.69
CA LEU A 243 6.27 6.77 41.92
C LEU A 243 6.08 7.88 40.87
N PRO A 244 6.19 9.16 41.26
CA PRO A 244 6.05 10.27 40.33
C PRO A 244 7.14 10.24 39.26
N THR A 245 6.81 10.67 38.04
CA THR A 245 7.79 10.76 36.96
C THR A 245 8.42 12.14 36.94
N CYS A 246 9.75 12.21 36.86
CA CYS A 246 10.49 13.47 36.87
C CYS A 246 11.23 13.72 35.56
N ALA A 247 11.11 14.92 35.01
CA ALA A 247 11.93 15.42 33.92
C ALA A 247 12.96 16.44 34.44
N VAL A 248 14.16 16.46 33.88
CA VAL A 248 15.24 17.37 34.29
C VAL A 248 15.47 18.43 33.23
N TYR A 249 15.50 19.68 33.67
CA TYR A 249 15.75 20.88 32.88
C TYR A 249 16.97 21.62 33.43
N TYR A 250 17.63 22.41 32.58
CA TYR A 250 18.62 23.37 33.02
C TYR A 250 18.38 24.75 32.39
N SER A 251 18.72 25.80 33.15
CA SER A 251 18.69 27.19 32.67
C SER A 251 19.88 27.95 33.25
N LEU A 252 20.29 29.05 32.61
CA LEU A 252 21.32 29.92 33.16
C LEU A 252 20.81 30.61 34.43
N GLU A 253 21.69 30.88 35.39
CA GLU A 253 21.32 31.58 36.64
C GLU A 253 20.65 32.94 36.35
N VAL A 254 21.07 33.61 35.28
CA VAL A 254 20.54 34.92 34.87
C VAL A 254 19.10 34.85 34.35
N ASP A 255 18.68 33.70 33.84
CA ASP A 255 17.33 33.48 33.31
C ASP A 255 16.35 32.99 34.39
N GLY A 256 16.88 32.54 35.53
CA GLY A 256 16.10 32.04 36.67
C GLY A 256 15.55 30.63 36.47
N ILE A 257 14.77 30.17 37.44
CA ILE A 257 14.11 28.86 37.38
C ILE A 257 12.95 28.94 36.36
N PRO A 258 12.83 28.00 35.42
CA PRO A 258 11.73 27.98 34.45
C PRO A 258 10.37 27.97 35.17
N THR A 259 9.43 28.80 34.70
CA THR A 259 8.04 28.84 35.21
C THR A 259 7.05 28.09 34.33
N THR A 260 7.53 27.57 33.20
CA THR A 260 6.76 26.85 32.18
C THR A 260 7.67 25.78 31.58
N PHE A 261 7.19 24.55 31.47
CA PHE A 261 7.99 23.38 31.07
C PHE A 261 7.59 22.83 29.69
N GLU A 262 7.33 23.71 28.71
CA GLU A 262 6.85 23.32 27.36
C GLU A 262 7.98 23.08 26.31
N GLY A 263 9.11 22.48 26.71
CA GLY A 263 10.24 22.21 25.80
C GLY A 263 10.91 20.87 26.04
N ASP A 264 11.84 20.49 25.16
CA ASP A 264 12.64 19.26 25.29
C ASP A 264 13.44 19.29 26.59
N ALA A 265 13.12 18.38 27.51
CA ALA A 265 13.87 18.21 28.75
C ALA A 265 15.28 17.69 28.44
N ALA A 266 16.26 18.10 29.25
CA ALA A 266 17.62 17.57 29.15
C ALA A 266 17.66 16.07 29.50
N ILE A 267 16.80 15.64 30.42
CA ILE A 267 16.48 14.23 30.66
C ILE A 267 14.95 14.11 30.67
N PRO A 268 14.34 13.47 29.66
CA PRO A 268 12.89 13.44 29.49
C PRO A 268 12.15 12.58 30.51
N ALA A 269 12.78 11.54 31.05
CA ALA A 269 12.20 10.74 32.12
C ALA A 269 13.28 10.17 33.03
N LEU A 270 13.20 10.52 34.30
CA LEU A 270 13.74 9.75 35.41
C LEU A 270 12.61 8.83 35.89
N SER A 271 12.49 7.66 35.26
CA SER A 271 11.38 6.73 35.54
C SER A 271 11.66 5.86 36.77
N GLY A 272 10.59 5.60 37.53
CA GLY A 272 10.56 4.81 38.77
C GLY A 272 10.53 3.29 38.59
N VAL A 273 10.61 2.77 37.36
CA VAL A 273 10.55 1.32 37.08
C VAL A 273 11.88 0.65 37.44
N SER A 274 12.18 0.59 38.74
CA SER A 274 13.14 -0.35 39.35
C SER A 274 13.06 -0.40 40.90
N ALA A 275 11.94 0.03 41.51
CA ALA A 275 11.82 0.01 42.97
C ALA A 275 11.65 -1.39 43.60
N GLN A 276 11.39 -2.45 42.82
CA GLN A 276 11.16 -3.81 43.38
C GLN A 276 12.16 -4.88 42.96
N THR A 277 13.04 -4.61 41.99
CA THR A 277 14.28 -5.35 41.86
C THR A 277 15.41 -4.37 41.65
N ALA A 278 16.37 -4.38 42.57
CA ALA A 278 17.61 -3.63 42.50
C ALA A 278 18.45 -4.08 41.28
N VAL A 279 18.00 -3.72 40.07
CA VAL A 279 18.68 -3.98 38.81
C VAL A 279 19.00 -2.62 38.20
N SER A 280 20.29 -2.35 38.15
CA SER A 280 20.88 -1.18 37.52
C SER A 280 20.42 -1.02 36.08
N ALA A 281 19.73 0.08 35.78
CA ALA A 281 19.64 0.64 34.44
C ALA A 281 19.44 2.18 34.48
N LEU A 282 20.39 2.90 35.06
CA LEU A 282 20.64 4.31 34.69
C LEU A 282 21.96 4.33 33.92
N ILE A 283 21.86 4.07 32.62
CA ILE A 283 22.89 4.46 31.64
C ILE A 283 22.94 6.00 31.62
N PRO A 284 24.12 6.61 31.49
CA PRO A 284 24.47 7.83 32.21
C PRO A 284 23.54 9.00 31.87
N THR A 285 22.93 9.56 32.92
CA THR A 285 22.18 10.81 32.95
C THR A 285 23.16 11.99 32.93
N THR A 286 23.90 12.12 31.83
CA THR A 286 24.90 13.18 31.66
C THR A 286 24.30 14.38 30.94
N ILE A 287 24.46 15.58 31.50
CA ILE A 287 24.08 16.85 30.87
C ILE A 287 25.35 17.62 30.56
N ALA A 288 25.59 17.91 29.29
CA ALA A 288 26.78 18.63 28.85
C ALA A 288 26.46 20.12 28.63
N VAL A 289 27.06 21.01 29.44
CA VAL A 289 26.80 22.46 29.43
C VAL A 289 28.09 23.26 29.24
N PRO A 290 28.05 24.45 28.62
CA PRO A 290 29.17 25.39 28.63
C PRO A 290 29.59 25.81 30.06
N GLU A 291 30.73 26.48 30.18
CA GLU A 291 31.14 27.09 31.45
C GLU A 291 30.12 28.15 31.88
N GLY A 292 29.69 28.08 33.15
CA GLY A 292 28.74 29.02 33.71
C GLY A 292 28.03 28.53 34.97
N LYS A 293 27.06 29.34 35.41
CA LYS A 293 26.17 29.05 36.54
C LYS A 293 24.80 28.69 36.01
N TYR A 294 24.29 27.54 36.46
CA TYR A 294 23.05 26.96 35.97
C TYR A 294 22.12 26.58 37.11
N TYR A 295 20.82 26.74 36.91
CA TYR A 295 19.80 26.04 37.70
C TYR A 295 19.56 24.68 37.08
N ILE A 296 19.74 23.61 37.84
CA ILE A 296 19.22 22.27 37.48
C ILE A 296 17.89 22.12 38.17
N THR A 297 16.82 21.94 37.39
CA THR A 297 15.45 21.87 37.87
C THR A 297 14.87 20.50 37.55
N ALA A 298 14.43 19.79 38.59
CA ALA A 298 13.60 18.59 38.45
C ALA A 298 12.13 19.00 38.52
N HIS A 299 11.38 18.70 37.47
CA HIS A 299 9.93 18.87 37.43
C HIS A 299 9.30 17.49 37.47
N CYS A 300 8.53 17.22 38.52
CA CYS A 300 7.92 15.92 38.76
C CYS A 300 6.41 16.05 38.76
N VAL A 301 5.76 15.12 38.07
CA VAL A 301 4.32 15.03 37.96
C VAL A 301 3.89 13.69 38.50
N ASP A 302 2.86 13.72 39.33
CA ASP A 302 2.19 12.54 39.84
C ASP A 302 0.82 12.42 39.20
N LEU A 303 0.56 11.26 38.61
CA LEU A 303 -0.67 10.98 37.89
C LEU A 303 -1.75 10.39 38.82
N ASP A 304 -1.37 9.93 40.02
CA ASP A 304 -2.27 9.32 40.99
C ASP A 304 -2.91 10.37 41.92
N GLY A 305 -2.35 11.59 41.93
CA GLY A 305 -2.83 12.73 42.70
C GLY A 305 -2.30 12.78 44.13
N ASP A 306 -1.27 12.00 44.43
CA ASP A 306 -0.58 11.97 45.71
C ASP A 306 0.35 13.18 45.89
N ASP A 307 0.73 13.40 47.14
CA ASP A 307 1.52 14.54 47.57
C ASP A 307 3.01 14.29 47.25
N ILE A 308 3.55 15.00 46.26
CA ILE A 308 4.92 14.82 45.80
C ILE A 308 5.90 15.61 46.64
N THR A 309 7.01 14.98 47.03
CA THR A 309 8.19 15.63 47.60
C THR A 309 9.41 15.40 46.72
N VAL A 310 10.03 16.47 46.23
CA VAL A 310 11.24 16.43 45.40
C VAL A 310 12.38 17.14 46.11
N THR A 311 13.55 16.51 46.09
CA THR A 311 14.79 17.04 46.64
C THR A 311 15.85 17.07 45.55
N VAL A 312 16.39 18.26 45.25
CA VAL A 312 17.55 18.44 44.37
C VAL A 312 18.73 18.91 45.22
N ASN A 313 19.76 18.08 45.32
CA ASN A 313 20.85 18.17 46.30
C ASN A 313 20.29 18.28 47.74
N ASP A 314 20.35 19.46 48.35
CA ASP A 314 19.87 19.72 49.71
C ASP A 314 18.56 20.56 49.74
N ILE A 315 17.96 20.82 48.58
CA ILE A 315 16.76 21.66 48.46
C ILE A 315 15.55 20.77 48.25
N THR A 316 14.69 20.68 49.27
CA THR A 316 13.43 19.93 49.24
C THR A 316 12.23 20.86 49.02
N VAL A 317 11.37 20.49 48.07
CA VAL A 317 10.08 21.15 47.78
C VAL A 317 8.98 20.10 47.84
N GLY A 318 7.88 20.42 48.51
CA GLY A 318 6.78 19.50 48.80
C GLY A 318 6.47 19.41 50.30
N PRO A 319 5.47 18.60 50.69
CA PRO A 319 4.55 17.86 49.82
C PRO A 319 3.61 18.79 49.03
N MET A 320 3.40 18.51 47.74
CA MET A 320 2.44 19.22 46.87
C MET A 320 1.74 18.22 45.94
N ALA A 321 0.41 18.29 45.85
CA ALA A 321 -0.36 17.45 44.95
C ALA A 321 -0.24 17.87 43.48
N GLY A 322 -0.18 16.89 42.58
CA GLY A 322 -0.23 17.06 41.11
C GLY A 322 1.14 17.28 40.47
N GLU A 323 1.75 18.45 40.66
CA GLU A 323 3.07 18.75 40.11
C GLU A 323 3.93 19.52 41.10
N VAL A 324 5.23 19.24 41.11
CA VAL A 324 6.20 19.94 41.94
C VAL A 324 7.51 20.15 41.19
N SER A 325 8.15 21.28 41.43
CA SER A 325 9.46 21.56 40.85
C SER A 325 10.43 22.00 41.93
N ALA A 326 11.61 21.38 41.94
CA ALA A 326 12.72 21.74 42.80
C ALA A 326 13.95 21.97 41.94
N GLY A 327 14.78 22.94 42.33
CA GLY A 327 16.01 23.19 41.60
C GLY A 327 17.14 23.68 42.50
N ALA A 328 18.36 23.38 42.08
CA ALA A 328 19.58 23.81 42.74
C ALA A 328 20.51 24.52 41.76
N VAL A 329 21.27 25.49 42.26
CA VAL A 329 22.30 26.17 41.47
C VAL A 329 23.57 25.35 41.49
N ILE A 330 24.16 25.16 40.31
CA ILE A 330 25.49 24.58 40.12
C ILE A 330 26.39 25.56 39.36
N GLU A 331 27.69 25.42 39.54
CA GLU A 331 28.72 26.18 38.83
C GLU A 331 29.69 25.18 38.20
N ILE A 332 29.80 25.19 36.87
CA ILE A 332 30.68 24.34 36.07
C ILE A 332 31.64 25.26 35.31
N GLY A 333 32.92 24.94 35.32
CA GLY A 333 33.94 25.77 34.67
C GLY A 333 35.35 25.25 34.91
N GLU A 334 36.31 25.72 34.10
CA GLU A 334 37.71 25.30 34.22
C GLU A 334 38.33 25.72 35.56
N ASP A 335 37.79 26.78 36.19
CA ASP A 335 38.26 27.34 37.45
C ASP A 335 37.58 26.73 38.71
N VAL A 336 36.58 25.86 38.56
CA VAL A 336 35.85 25.20 39.66
C VAL A 336 35.91 23.67 39.55
N ASP A 337 34.93 23.05 38.89
CA ASP A 337 34.83 21.62 38.66
C ASP A 337 34.39 21.40 37.20
N GLU A 338 35.09 20.50 36.49
CA GLU A 338 34.77 20.10 35.10
C GLU A 338 33.58 19.12 35.03
N THR A 339 33.24 18.48 36.15
CA THR A 339 32.13 17.55 36.31
C THR A 339 31.51 17.67 37.70
N MET A 340 30.18 17.78 37.80
CA MET A 340 29.43 17.89 39.06
C MET A 340 28.24 16.93 39.07
N ASP A 341 28.07 16.16 40.15
CA ASP A 341 26.90 15.31 40.32
C ASP A 341 25.77 16.05 41.05
N VAL A 342 24.57 15.98 40.50
CA VAL A 342 23.33 16.48 41.09
C VAL A 342 22.50 15.30 41.55
N GLN A 343 22.24 15.22 42.85
CA GLN A 343 21.39 14.19 43.43
C GLN A 343 19.93 14.64 43.37
N ILE A 344 19.07 13.88 42.71
CA ILE A 344 17.64 14.16 42.61
C ILE A 344 16.90 13.02 43.28
N THR A 345 16.11 13.32 44.31
CA THR A 345 15.25 12.35 45.01
C THR A 345 13.80 12.79 44.91
N TRP A 346 12.90 11.89 44.54
CA TRP A 346 11.47 12.16 44.50
C TRP A 346 10.69 11.06 45.21
N SER A 347 9.57 11.45 45.82
CA SER A 347 8.74 10.59 46.65
C SER A 347 7.28 11.02 46.59
N ASP A 348 6.37 10.06 46.66
CA ASP A 348 4.91 10.24 46.85
C ASP A 348 4.51 10.16 48.35
N GLY A 349 5.49 10.02 49.26
CA GLY A 349 5.28 9.84 50.70
C GLY A 349 5.25 8.38 51.17
N THR A 350 5.07 7.42 50.26
CA THR A 350 5.11 5.97 50.52
C THR A 350 6.40 5.36 49.96
N ASP A 351 6.70 5.66 48.70
CA ASP A 351 7.87 5.19 47.97
C ASP A 351 8.81 6.37 47.64
N SER A 352 10.10 6.08 47.42
CA SER A 352 11.06 7.11 47.02
C SER A 352 12.15 6.53 46.11
N LEU A 353 12.57 7.31 45.11
CA LEU A 353 13.69 6.99 44.25
C LEU A 353 14.71 8.13 44.26
N THR A 354 15.99 7.78 44.08
CA THR A 354 17.09 8.74 43.95
C THR A 354 17.89 8.45 42.69
N ALA A 355 18.05 9.46 41.84
CA ALA A 355 18.96 9.46 40.70
C ALA A 355 20.15 10.41 40.93
N LEU A 356 21.28 10.08 40.30
CA LEU A 356 22.45 10.94 40.20
C LEU A 356 22.55 11.43 38.76
N VAL A 357 22.51 12.74 38.54
CA VAL A 357 22.67 13.38 37.23
C VAL A 357 24.05 14.01 37.17
N THR A 358 24.91 13.58 36.25
CA THR A 358 26.26 14.13 36.11
C THR A 358 26.22 15.30 35.12
N VAL A 359 26.57 16.49 35.56
CA VAL A 359 26.72 17.65 34.68
C VAL A 359 28.19 17.80 34.34
N GLU A 360 28.52 17.85 33.05
CA GLU A 360 29.89 17.99 32.57
C GLU A 360 30.09 19.25 31.73
N LEU A 361 31.29 19.82 31.81
CA LEU A 361 31.71 20.90 30.94
C LEU A 361 31.79 20.37 29.50
N ASN A 362 31.08 21.03 28.57
CA ASN A 362 31.17 20.72 27.14
C ASN A 362 32.62 20.82 26.66
N GLY A 363 33.27 19.68 26.44
CA GLY A 363 34.53 19.60 25.73
C GLY A 363 34.29 20.04 24.29
N ASP A 364 35.04 21.04 23.82
CA ASP A 364 34.96 21.68 22.50
C ASP A 364 34.79 20.65 21.35
N ASN A 365 33.55 20.30 21.05
CA ASN A 365 33.16 19.48 19.90
C ASN A 365 31.81 19.96 19.40
N GLN A 366 31.86 20.58 18.23
CA GLN A 366 30.76 21.11 17.44
C GLN A 366 29.63 20.07 17.29
N SER A 367 28.51 20.25 17.98
CA SER A 367 27.23 19.61 17.63
C SER A 367 26.07 20.54 17.97
N LEU A 368 25.06 20.56 17.09
CA LEU A 368 23.99 21.53 17.02
C LEU A 368 23.18 21.64 18.31
N ILE A 369 22.87 22.87 18.70
CA ILE A 369 21.90 23.22 19.75
C ILE A 369 20.50 22.81 19.25
N PRO A 370 19.80 21.86 19.89
CA PRO A 370 18.36 21.69 19.71
C PRO A 370 17.65 22.75 20.55
N GLY A 371 16.60 23.35 20.00
CA GLY A 371 15.75 24.29 20.72
C GLY A 371 16.23 25.74 20.65
N PHE A 372 15.96 26.40 19.53
CA PHE A 372 15.33 27.73 19.42
C PHE A 372 15.29 28.09 17.93
N GLY A 373 14.08 28.32 17.42
CA GLY A 373 13.77 28.34 15.99
C GLY A 373 14.64 29.26 15.13
N ALA A 374 15.33 28.66 14.16
CA ALA A 374 15.89 29.38 13.03
C ALA A 374 14.83 29.57 11.94
N ALA A 375 13.92 30.52 12.15
CA ALA A 375 13.22 31.17 11.05
C ALA A 375 13.86 32.54 10.82
N LEU A 376 14.45 32.72 9.63
CA LEU A 376 14.86 33.95 8.93
C LEU A 376 16.31 33.97 8.47
N THR A 377 16.61 33.20 7.41
CA THR A 377 17.64 33.61 6.45
C THR A 377 17.08 34.71 5.55
N ILE A 378 17.15 35.98 6.01
CA ILE A 378 17.01 37.13 5.11
C ILE A 378 18.35 37.33 4.40
N MET A 379 18.36 36.94 3.13
CA MET A 379 19.31 37.40 2.13
C MET A 379 19.09 38.90 1.88
N VAL A 380 20.01 39.78 2.29
CA VAL A 380 20.15 41.10 1.68
C VAL A 380 21.62 41.43 1.50
N LEU A 381 22.06 41.34 0.25
CA LEU A 381 23.27 41.97 -0.25
C LEU A 381 22.85 42.98 -1.33
N LEU A 382 23.32 44.21 -1.12
CA LEU A 382 23.58 45.29 -2.10
C LEU A 382 22.53 46.39 -2.35
N CYS A 383 23.02 47.60 -2.01
CA CYS A 383 22.92 48.87 -2.73
C CYS A 383 21.71 49.78 -2.48
N ALA A 384 21.95 50.85 -1.72
CA ALA A 384 22.18 52.22 -2.23
C ALA A 384 21.78 53.26 -1.16
N GLY A 385 22.70 54.18 -0.86
CA GLY A 385 22.55 55.16 0.22
C GLY A 385 21.67 56.36 -0.12
N PHE A 386 21.27 57.10 0.92
CA PHE A 386 21.10 58.54 0.89
C PHE A 386 21.18 59.10 2.33
N ILE A 387 22.06 60.08 2.50
CA ILE A 387 22.22 60.92 3.70
C ILE A 387 21.13 62.01 3.68
N LEU A 388 20.55 62.37 4.83
CA LEU A 388 20.38 63.76 5.28
C LEU A 388 19.87 63.85 6.72
N ALA A 389 20.74 64.33 7.60
CA ALA A 389 20.42 64.86 8.91
C ALA A 389 19.74 66.24 8.79
N ARG A 390 18.85 66.50 9.75
CA ARG A 390 17.93 67.63 9.85
C ARG A 390 18.65 68.86 10.42
N LYS A 391 18.29 70.02 9.86
CA LYS A 391 18.79 71.37 10.10
C LYS A 391 18.45 71.91 11.50
N ASP A 392 19.45 72.52 12.14
CA ASP A 392 19.35 73.35 13.34
C ASP A 392 18.56 74.65 13.08
N ASP A 393 17.74 75.02 14.07
CA ASP A 393 17.68 76.35 14.70
C ASP A 393 16.97 76.22 16.06
#